data_AF-A0A3D1P7Y3-F1
#
_entry.id   AF-A0A3D1P7Y3-F1
#
_cell.length_a   1.000
_cell.length_b   1.000
_cell.length_c   1.000
_cell.angle_alpha   90.00
_cell.angle_beta   90.00
_cell.angle_gamma   90.00
#
_symmetry.space_group_name_H-M   'P 1'
#
loop_
_entity.id
_entity.type
_entity.pdbx_description
1 polymer ?
#
loop_
_entity_poly.entity_id
_entity_poly.type
_entity_poly.pdbx_seq_one_letter_code
_entity_poly.pdbx_strand_id
1 'polypeptide(L)'
;AAWQWLGYSRKDKAKEALVNNFERELDYTSEFSTLKWKTPQGGRPSEFIHLTIDCFKAFCMMAGTEKGKEVRRYFLECERQLKEVLSDEPIMLKVLEHRLAARFEQRFIAIEQRLDRLETQINSRGKSKLASLPANKKYLYTSTRSIPQTSTESIPQWQLILNFLEQQRGQKFGAEELSQLLNIRFSSTRRVLLIAYRQGLIVRETNPKCNHQKKGVPEYFYYVPQ
;
A
#
# COMPACT_ATOMS: atom_id res chain seq x y z
N ALA A 1 -29.29 -32.08 7.65
CA ALA A 1 -28.13 -31.54 8.39
C ALA A 1 -26.87 -31.60 7.52
N ALA A 2 -25.86 -30.75 7.76
CA ALA A 2 -24.66 -30.63 6.92
C ALA A 2 -23.96 -31.98 6.64
N TRP A 3 -23.80 -32.82 7.66
CA TRP A 3 -23.15 -34.13 7.53
C TRP A 3 -23.89 -35.12 6.61
N GLN A 4 -25.22 -35.07 6.57
CA GLN A 4 -26.03 -35.92 5.69
C GLN A 4 -25.90 -35.47 4.24
N TRP A 5 -25.93 -34.14 4.01
CA TRP A 5 -25.75 -33.57 2.68
C TRP A 5 -24.35 -33.88 2.13
N LEU A 6 -23.34 -33.87 3.00
CA LEU A 6 -21.97 -34.29 2.68
C LEU A 6 -21.86 -35.78 2.33
N GLY A 7 -22.87 -36.60 2.59
CA GLY A 7 -22.86 -38.03 2.29
C GLY A 7 -22.19 -38.90 3.35
N TYR A 8 -21.95 -38.40 4.56
CA TYR A 8 -21.48 -39.25 5.66
C TYR A 8 -22.59 -40.22 6.09
N SER A 9 -22.25 -41.50 6.22
CA SER A 9 -23.20 -42.51 6.68
C SER A 9 -23.50 -42.39 8.18
N ARG A 10 -22.57 -41.85 8.98
CA ARG A 10 -22.74 -41.67 10.42
C ARG A 10 -22.34 -40.27 10.89
N LYS A 11 -23.17 -39.70 11.76
CA LYS A 11 -22.97 -38.35 12.33
C LYS A 11 -21.70 -38.25 13.17
N ASP A 12 -21.37 -39.30 13.93
CA ASP A 12 -20.19 -39.34 14.79
C ASP A 12 -18.89 -39.30 13.99
N LYS A 13 -18.83 -40.01 12.86
CA LYS A 13 -17.68 -39.96 11.94
C LYS A 13 -17.53 -38.61 11.26
N ALA A 14 -18.64 -37.97 10.88
CA ALA A 14 -18.58 -36.60 10.36
C ALA A 14 -18.08 -35.62 11.43
N LYS A 15 -18.53 -35.77 12.69
CA LYS A 15 -18.06 -34.95 13.80
C LYS A 15 -16.56 -35.16 14.08
N GLU A 16 -16.11 -36.41 14.12
CA GLU A 16 -14.70 -36.76 14.32
C GLU A 16 -13.83 -36.12 13.23
N ALA A 17 -14.22 -36.24 11.96
CA ALA A 17 -13.52 -35.62 10.85
C ALA A 17 -13.50 -34.08 10.94
N LEU A 18 -14.59 -33.46 11.38
CA LEU A 18 -14.62 -32.01 11.60
C LEU A 18 -13.65 -31.59 12.72
N VAL A 19 -13.76 -32.22 13.90
CA VAL A 19 -12.98 -31.84 15.09
C VAL A 19 -11.49 -32.08 14.90
N ASN A 20 -11.10 -33.10 14.13
CA ASN A 20 -9.69 -33.44 13.91
C ASN A 20 -8.99 -32.54 12.90
N ASN A 21 -9.72 -31.91 11.97
CA ASN A 21 -9.13 -31.16 10.86
C ASN A 21 -9.40 -29.65 10.90
N PHE A 22 -10.22 -29.17 11.83
CA PHE A 22 -10.63 -27.77 11.91
C PHE A 22 -10.56 -27.24 13.34
N GLU A 23 -10.35 -25.93 13.48
CA GLU A 23 -10.17 -25.27 14.77
C GLU A 23 -11.49 -24.76 15.34
N ARG A 24 -11.78 -25.11 16.60
CA ARG A 24 -12.95 -24.58 17.31
C ARG A 24 -12.78 -23.07 17.53
N GLU A 25 -13.89 -22.32 17.45
CA GLU A 25 -13.99 -20.85 17.53
C GLU A 25 -13.50 -20.09 16.27
N LEU A 26 -12.70 -20.70 15.40
CA LEU A 26 -12.33 -20.12 14.11
C LEU A 26 -13.17 -20.71 12.96
N ASP A 27 -13.18 -22.03 12.83
CA ASP A 27 -13.85 -22.73 11.74
C ASP A 27 -15.28 -23.16 12.10
N TYR A 28 -15.49 -23.48 13.37
CA TYR A 28 -16.80 -23.88 13.88
C TYR A 28 -16.99 -23.55 15.36
N THR A 29 -18.23 -23.31 15.77
CA THR A 29 -18.63 -23.17 17.18
C THR A 29 -19.52 -24.34 17.59
N SER A 30 -19.44 -24.74 18.86
CA SER A 30 -20.23 -25.84 19.43
C SER A 30 -21.04 -25.37 20.64
N GLU A 31 -22.36 -25.43 20.55
CA GLU A 31 -23.28 -25.06 21.61
C GLU A 31 -24.05 -26.29 22.10
N PHE A 32 -24.12 -26.47 23.42
CA PHE A 32 -24.97 -27.50 24.01
C PHE A 32 -26.34 -26.90 24.33
N SER A 33 -27.39 -27.68 24.04
CA SER A 33 -28.75 -27.29 24.40
C SER A 33 -28.83 -27.03 25.90
N THR A 34 -29.15 -25.78 26.26
CA THR A 34 -29.32 -25.32 27.66
C THR A 34 -30.64 -25.76 28.26
N LEU A 35 -31.57 -26.28 27.44
CA LEU A 35 -32.79 -26.92 27.90
C LEU A 35 -32.42 -28.17 28.69
N LYS A 36 -32.30 -28.02 30.01
CA LYS A 36 -32.36 -29.12 30.97
C LYS A 36 -33.79 -29.67 30.99
N TRP A 37 -34.26 -30.24 29.88
CA TRP A 37 -35.41 -31.12 29.95
C TRP A 37 -34.94 -32.32 30.77
N LYS A 38 -35.35 -32.34 32.05
CA LYS A 38 -35.23 -33.53 32.89
C LYS A 38 -36.13 -34.59 32.27
N THR A 39 -35.65 -35.27 31.23
CA THR A 39 -36.21 -36.57 30.92
C THR A 39 -36.09 -37.42 32.18
N PRO A 40 -37.16 -38.09 32.64
CA PRO A 40 -37.10 -39.00 33.77
C PRO A 40 -36.02 -40.09 33.63
N GLN A 41 -35.50 -40.31 32.42
CA GLN A 41 -34.58 -41.38 32.04
C GLN A 41 -33.13 -40.95 31.77
N GLY A 42 -32.74 -39.68 31.98
CA GLY A 42 -31.33 -39.26 31.90
C GLY A 42 -30.69 -39.42 30.50
N GLY A 43 -30.87 -38.44 29.62
CA GLY A 43 -30.25 -38.41 28.29
C GLY A 43 -28.99 -37.54 28.20
N ARG A 44 -28.12 -37.82 27.21
CA ARG A 44 -26.98 -36.96 26.86
C ARG A 44 -27.47 -35.63 26.25
N PRO A 45 -26.95 -34.47 26.67
CA PRO A 45 -27.33 -33.17 26.09
C PRO A 45 -27.09 -33.13 24.58
N SER A 46 -28.03 -32.55 23.84
CA SER A 46 -27.89 -32.29 22.40
C SER A 46 -26.85 -31.20 22.15
N GLU A 47 -26.01 -31.40 21.16
CA GLU A 47 -24.97 -30.47 20.72
C GLU A 47 -25.27 -29.98 19.31
N PHE A 48 -25.20 -28.66 19.13
CA PHE A 48 -25.31 -27.94 17.88
C PHE A 48 -23.93 -27.45 17.47
N ILE A 49 -23.53 -27.73 16.24
CA ILE A 49 -22.26 -27.30 15.69
C ILE A 49 -22.55 -26.39 14.50
N HIS A 50 -22.09 -25.15 14.58
CA HIS A 50 -22.23 -24.15 13.53
C HIS A 50 -20.89 -24.00 12.81
N LEU A 51 -20.92 -24.10 11.47
CA LEU A 51 -19.74 -24.01 10.63
C LEU A 51 -19.68 -22.64 9.98
N THR A 52 -18.49 -22.07 9.83
CA THR A 52 -18.30 -20.97 8.88
C THR A 52 -18.49 -21.49 7.46
N ILE A 53 -18.78 -20.57 6.53
CA ILE A 53 -18.95 -20.91 5.12
C ILE A 53 -17.67 -21.56 4.56
N ASP A 54 -16.51 -21.02 4.91
CA ASP A 54 -15.22 -21.52 4.41
C ASP A 54 -14.84 -22.86 5.02
N CYS A 55 -15.10 -23.05 6.32
CA CYS A 55 -14.99 -24.36 6.96
C CYS A 55 -15.88 -25.38 6.26
N PHE A 56 -17.14 -25.05 5.96
CA PHE A 56 -18.01 -26.00 5.26
C PHE A 56 -17.50 -26.35 3.86
N LYS A 57 -17.03 -25.37 3.08
CA LYS A 57 -16.41 -25.63 1.75
C LYS A 57 -15.21 -26.56 1.89
N ALA A 58 -14.28 -26.26 2.79
CA ALA A 58 -13.10 -27.07 3.03
C ALA A 58 -13.49 -28.49 3.51
N PHE A 59 -14.48 -28.59 4.38
CA PHE A 59 -14.97 -29.86 4.89
C PHE A 59 -15.59 -30.72 3.79
N CYS A 60 -16.34 -30.12 2.86
CA CYS A 60 -16.79 -30.78 1.65
C CYS A 60 -15.60 -31.33 0.86
N MET A 61 -14.59 -30.49 0.61
CA MET A 61 -13.44 -30.89 -0.19
C MET A 61 -12.65 -32.03 0.46
N MET A 62 -12.58 -32.13 1.80
CA MET A 62 -11.85 -33.20 2.49
C MET A 62 -12.64 -34.49 2.70
N ALA A 63 -13.97 -34.44 2.71
CA ALA A 63 -14.82 -35.56 3.11
C ALA A 63 -14.67 -36.84 2.26
N GLY A 64 -14.03 -36.77 1.08
CA GLY A 64 -13.82 -37.93 0.21
C GLY A 64 -15.09 -38.51 -0.40
N THR A 65 -16.23 -37.86 -0.20
CA THR A 65 -17.55 -38.28 -0.71
C THR A 65 -17.81 -37.75 -2.12
N GLU A 66 -18.80 -38.31 -2.83
CA GLU A 66 -19.18 -37.81 -4.16
C GLU A 66 -19.61 -36.33 -4.12
N LYS A 67 -20.34 -35.92 -3.08
CA LYS A 67 -20.69 -34.51 -2.87
C LYS A 67 -19.46 -33.63 -2.65
N GLY A 68 -18.47 -34.13 -1.90
CA GLY A 68 -17.19 -33.46 -1.76
C GLY A 68 -16.43 -33.29 -3.09
N LYS A 69 -16.45 -34.32 -3.93
CA LYS A 69 -15.85 -34.29 -5.28
C LYS A 69 -16.56 -33.31 -6.21
N GLU A 70 -17.90 -33.26 -6.18
CA GLU A 70 -18.69 -32.25 -6.91
C GLU A 70 -18.29 -30.83 -6.51
N VAL A 71 -18.24 -30.54 -5.20
CA VAL A 71 -17.83 -29.22 -4.70
C VAL A 71 -16.41 -28.89 -5.16
N ARG A 72 -15.46 -29.84 -5.04
CA ARG A 72 -14.08 -29.62 -5.49
C ARG A 72 -14.01 -29.28 -6.98
N ARG A 73 -14.71 -30.04 -7.83
CA ARG A 73 -14.77 -29.78 -9.29
C ARG A 73 -15.35 -28.41 -9.61
N TYR A 74 -16.43 -28.01 -8.91
CA TYR A 74 -17.04 -26.70 -9.08
C TYR A 74 -16.05 -25.56 -8.78
N PHE A 75 -15.34 -25.63 -7.65
CA PHE A 75 -14.38 -24.58 -7.30
C PHE A 75 -13.16 -24.54 -8.22
N LEU A 76 -12.68 -25.70 -8.70
CA LEU A 76 -11.62 -25.74 -9.72
C LEU A 76 -12.07 -25.09 -11.04
N GLU A 77 -13.31 -25.31 -11.44
CA GLU A 77 -13.88 -24.67 -12.64
C GLU A 77 -14.02 -23.15 -12.44
N CYS A 78 -14.47 -22.69 -11.27
CA CYS A 78 -14.47 -21.27 -10.95
C CYS A 78 -13.07 -20.66 -11.00
N GLU A 79 -12.05 -21.35 -10.49
CA GLU A 79 -10.65 -20.90 -10.58
C GLU A 79 -10.18 -20.82 -12.03
N ARG A 80 -10.51 -21.82 -12.86
CA ARG A 80 -10.17 -21.84 -14.29
C ARG A 80 -10.80 -20.65 -15.02
N GLN A 81 -12.10 -20.41 -14.81
CA GLN A 81 -12.82 -19.28 -15.40
C GLN A 81 -12.26 -17.94 -14.94
N LEU A 82 -11.95 -17.80 -13.65
CA LEU A 82 -11.33 -16.59 -13.11
C LEU A 82 -9.94 -16.35 -13.73
N LYS A 83 -9.14 -17.41 -13.90
CA LYS A 83 -7.84 -17.32 -14.56
C LYS A 83 -7.96 -16.90 -16.02
N GLU A 84 -8.96 -17.39 -16.76
CA GLU A 84 -9.21 -16.95 -18.14
C GLU A 84 -9.54 -15.46 -18.19
N VAL A 85 -10.42 -14.97 -17.30
CA VAL A 85 -10.76 -13.55 -17.22
C VAL A 85 -9.56 -12.68 -16.83
N LEU A 86 -8.70 -13.16 -15.91
CA LEU A 86 -7.50 -12.43 -15.47
C LEU A 86 -6.35 -12.53 -16.48
N SER A 87 -6.20 -13.64 -17.20
CA SER A 87 -5.23 -13.76 -18.30
C SER A 87 -5.62 -12.85 -19.46
N ASP A 88 -6.92 -12.62 -19.63
CA ASP A 88 -7.50 -11.61 -20.50
C ASP A 88 -7.54 -10.21 -19.84
N GLU A 89 -6.59 -9.91 -18.94
CA GLU A 89 -6.24 -8.53 -18.59
C GLU A 89 -6.22 -7.74 -19.90
N PRO A 90 -7.14 -6.78 -20.11
CA PRO A 90 -7.50 -6.38 -21.45
C PRO A 90 -6.24 -5.91 -22.12
N ILE A 91 -5.84 -6.59 -23.20
CA ILE A 91 -4.63 -6.27 -23.96
C ILE A 91 -4.56 -4.75 -24.22
N MET A 92 -5.74 -4.13 -24.40
CA MET A 92 -5.95 -2.69 -24.46
C MET A 92 -5.40 -1.89 -23.26
N LEU A 93 -5.58 -2.34 -22.02
CA LEU A 93 -5.07 -1.69 -20.80
C LEU A 93 -3.54 -1.75 -20.74
N LYS A 94 -2.92 -2.91 -20.99
CA LYS A 94 -1.45 -3.03 -21.08
C LYS A 94 -0.87 -2.19 -22.22
N VAL A 95 -1.53 -2.19 -23.38
CA VAL A 95 -1.16 -1.36 -24.53
C VAL A 95 -1.29 0.12 -24.20
N LEU A 96 -2.32 0.53 -23.45
CA LEU A 96 -2.50 1.91 -23.02
C LEU A 96 -1.43 2.33 -22.01
N GLU A 97 -1.11 1.48 -21.05
CA GLU A 97 -0.02 1.68 -20.08
C GLU A 97 1.33 1.85 -20.80
N HIS A 98 1.65 0.97 -21.75
CA HIS A 98 2.87 1.07 -22.53
C HIS A 98 2.92 2.35 -23.38
N ARG A 99 1.81 2.76 -23.98
CA ARG A 99 1.70 4.03 -24.73
C ARG A 99 1.89 5.25 -23.82
N LEU A 100 1.34 5.22 -22.61
CA LEU A 100 1.53 6.27 -21.61
C LEU A 100 3.00 6.34 -21.18
N ALA A 101 3.64 5.20 -20.90
CA ALA A 101 5.06 5.13 -20.57
C ALA A 101 5.95 5.71 -21.68
N ALA A 102 5.71 5.31 -22.93
CA ALA A 102 6.45 5.85 -24.09
C ALA A 102 6.27 7.37 -24.25
N ARG A 103 5.08 7.91 -23.97
CA ARG A 103 4.85 9.36 -23.98
C ARG A 103 5.59 10.08 -22.86
N PHE A 104 5.68 9.50 -21.68
CA PHE A 104 6.46 10.06 -20.58
C PHE A 104 7.94 10.13 -20.94
N GLU A 105 8.49 9.05 -21.54
CA GLU A 105 9.88 8.99 -21.99
C GLU A 105 10.20 10.09 -23.01
N GLN A 106 9.34 10.27 -24.02
CA GLN A 106 9.50 11.33 -25.02
C GLN A 106 9.52 12.73 -24.38
N ARG A 107 8.66 12.96 -23.38
CA ARG A 107 8.64 14.24 -22.66
C ARG A 107 9.89 14.43 -21.80
N PHE A 108 10.42 13.36 -21.22
CA PHE A 108 11.63 13.40 -20.42
C PHE A 108 12.83 13.79 -21.27
N ILE A 109 13.04 13.11 -22.40
CA ILE A 109 14.10 13.43 -23.38
C ILE A 109 13.98 14.89 -23.86
N ALA A 110 12.77 15.38 -24.15
CA ALA A 110 12.56 16.76 -24.59
C ALA A 110 12.89 17.79 -23.49
N ILE A 111 12.68 17.43 -22.22
CA ILE A 111 13.05 18.27 -21.08
C ILE A 111 14.57 18.29 -20.90
N GLU A 112 15.24 17.14 -20.97
CA GLU A 112 16.70 17.05 -20.88
C GLU A 112 17.40 17.88 -21.95
N GLN A 113 16.99 17.71 -23.22
CA GLN A 113 17.52 18.51 -24.33
C GLN A 113 17.33 20.02 -24.12
N ARG A 114 16.24 20.42 -23.45
CA ARG A 114 15.99 21.83 -23.13
C ARG A 114 16.88 22.32 -22.00
N LEU A 115 17.20 21.47 -21.02
CA LEU A 115 18.15 21.79 -19.95
C LEU A 115 19.56 22.01 -20.52
N ASP A 116 20.03 21.12 -21.39
CA ASP A 116 21.35 21.25 -22.04
C ASP A 116 21.49 22.55 -22.83
N ARG A 117 20.44 22.93 -23.56
CA ARG A 117 20.41 24.20 -24.31
C ARG A 117 20.51 25.40 -23.37
N LEU A 118 19.80 25.38 -22.25
CA LEU A 118 19.83 26.46 -21.27
C LEU A 118 21.19 26.56 -20.58
N GLU A 119 21.79 25.42 -20.22
CA GLU A 119 23.12 25.37 -19.63
C GLU A 119 24.18 25.94 -20.59
N THR A 120 24.09 25.57 -21.87
CA THR A 120 24.96 26.11 -22.92
C THR A 120 24.80 27.63 -23.06
N GLN A 121 23.57 28.14 -23.02
CA GLN A 121 23.29 29.59 -23.07
C GLN A 121 23.78 30.35 -21.83
N ILE A 122 23.71 29.73 -20.65
CA ILE A 122 24.24 30.29 -19.40
C ILE A 122 25.76 30.35 -19.47
N ASN A 123 26.42 29.27 -19.91
CA ASN A 123 27.88 29.23 -20.05
C ASN A 123 28.40 30.22 -21.09
N SER A 124 27.68 30.41 -22.21
CA SER A 124 28.05 31.43 -23.21
C SER A 124 27.83 32.86 -22.71
N ARG A 125 26.77 33.13 -21.93
CA ARG A 125 26.50 34.44 -21.29
C ARG A 125 27.41 34.73 -20.08
N GLY A 126 27.83 33.71 -19.34
CA GLY A 126 28.74 33.83 -18.20
C GLY A 126 30.14 34.26 -18.64
N LYS A 127 30.64 33.70 -19.75
CA LYS A 127 31.93 34.09 -20.34
C LYS A 127 31.93 35.55 -20.84
N SER A 128 30.83 36.05 -21.40
CA SER A 128 30.76 37.42 -21.93
C SER A 128 30.69 38.51 -20.83
N LYS A 129 30.17 38.19 -19.63
CA LYS A 129 30.10 39.14 -18.51
C LYS A 129 31.36 39.14 -17.64
N LEU A 130 32.06 38.01 -17.53
CA LEU A 130 33.32 37.91 -16.76
C LEU A 130 34.52 38.54 -17.48
N ALA A 131 34.52 38.53 -18.81
CA ALA A 131 35.59 39.09 -19.64
C ALA A 131 35.58 40.63 -19.73
N SER A 132 34.47 41.29 -19.38
CA SER A 132 34.32 42.75 -19.44
C SER A 132 34.46 43.45 -18.08
N LEU A 133 34.80 42.73 -17.01
CA LEU A 133 34.90 43.30 -15.67
C LEU A 133 36.36 43.74 -15.40
N PRO A 134 36.60 45.04 -15.11
CA PRO A 134 37.93 45.53 -14.84
C PRO A 134 38.50 44.89 -13.57
N ALA A 135 39.75 44.44 -13.66
CA ALA A 135 40.49 43.88 -12.56
C ALA A 135 40.85 44.97 -11.53
N ASN A 136 39.95 45.31 -10.60
CA ASN A 136 40.37 45.79 -9.28
C ASN A 136 39.31 45.65 -8.17
N LYS A 137 39.72 44.89 -7.15
CA LYS A 137 39.37 44.88 -5.71
C LYS A 137 38.22 45.80 -5.26
N LYS A 138 37.10 45.21 -4.77
CA LYS A 138 36.55 45.41 -3.40
C LYS A 138 35.24 44.65 -3.12
N TYR A 139 35.11 43.36 -3.44
CA TYR A 139 34.09 42.53 -2.80
C TYR A 139 34.68 41.14 -2.52
N LEU A 140 35.17 40.98 -1.29
CA LEU A 140 35.31 39.64 -0.71
C LEU A 140 33.89 39.17 -0.39
N TYR A 141 33.33 38.29 -1.22
CA TYR A 141 32.20 37.49 -0.78
C TYR A 141 32.74 36.45 0.19
N THR A 142 32.60 36.72 1.48
CA THR A 142 32.71 35.70 2.51
C THR A 142 31.47 34.81 2.43
N SER A 143 31.66 33.60 1.90
CA SER A 143 31.05 32.34 2.38
C SER A 143 31.03 31.32 1.24
N THR A 144 32.22 30.92 0.78
CA THR A 144 32.43 29.51 0.46
C THR A 144 32.41 28.74 1.79
N ARG A 145 31.21 28.36 2.25
CA ARG A 145 31.13 27.05 2.90
C ARG A 145 31.26 26.06 1.76
N SER A 146 32.42 25.43 1.71
CA SER A 146 32.70 24.23 0.93
C SER A 146 31.52 23.28 0.99
N ILE A 147 30.71 23.25 -0.08
CA ILE A 147 29.90 22.08 -0.37
C ILE A 147 30.90 21.06 -0.91
N PRO A 148 31.14 19.94 -0.20
CA PRO A 148 32.02 18.90 -0.71
C PRO A 148 31.45 18.43 -2.05
N GLN A 149 32.30 18.41 -3.07
CA GLN A 149 31.97 17.77 -4.33
C GLN A 149 31.68 16.30 -4.03
N THR A 150 30.45 15.86 -4.29
CA THR A 150 30.15 14.45 -4.44
C THR A 150 29.43 14.28 -5.77
N SER A 151 30.18 13.72 -6.69
CA SER A 151 29.74 13.10 -7.93
C SER A 151 28.72 12.01 -7.64
N THR A 152 27.43 12.30 -7.82
CA THR A 152 26.37 11.32 -8.12
C THR A 152 25.08 12.09 -8.38
N GLU A 153 24.41 11.75 -9.48
CA GLU A 153 23.05 12.11 -9.92
C GLU A 153 22.23 12.97 -8.93
N SER A 154 21.78 14.15 -9.38
CA SER A 154 20.96 15.06 -8.58
C SER A 154 19.67 14.37 -8.14
N ILE A 155 19.66 13.86 -6.90
CA ILE A 155 18.53 13.16 -6.31
C ILE A 155 17.29 14.07 -6.41
N PRO A 156 16.20 13.62 -7.06
CA PRO A 156 14.99 14.42 -7.19
C PRO A 156 14.46 14.88 -5.82
N GLN A 157 13.94 16.12 -5.75
CA GLN A 157 13.45 16.72 -4.50
C GLN A 157 12.41 15.85 -3.77
N TRP A 158 11.59 15.09 -4.50
CA TRP A 158 10.61 14.19 -3.91
C TRP A 158 11.26 12.98 -3.23
N GLN A 159 12.34 12.46 -3.79
CA GLN A 159 13.10 11.33 -3.23
C GLN A 159 13.83 11.77 -1.96
N LEU A 160 14.33 13.01 -1.89
CA LEU A 160 14.93 13.56 -0.67
C LEU A 160 13.93 13.62 0.49
N ILE A 161 12.69 14.06 0.22
CA ILE A 161 11.64 14.13 1.26
C ILE A 161 11.29 12.74 1.77
N LEU A 162 11.09 11.77 0.88
CA LEU A 162 10.72 10.41 1.27
C LEU A 162 11.86 9.68 1.98
N ASN A 163 13.10 9.78 1.48
CA ASN A 163 14.26 9.20 2.15
C ASN A 163 14.47 9.79 3.55
N PHE A 164 14.25 11.10 3.72
CA PHE A 164 14.35 11.74 5.03
C PHE A 164 13.28 11.21 6.01
N LEU A 165 12.03 11.11 5.57
CA LEU A 165 10.95 10.56 6.40
C LEU A 165 11.18 9.09 6.75
N GLU A 166 11.74 8.32 5.81
CA GLU A 166 12.09 6.91 6.01
C GLU A 166 13.23 6.75 7.02
N GLN A 167 14.24 7.63 6.98
CA GLN A 167 15.32 7.66 7.98
C GLN A 167 14.83 8.05 9.37
N GLN A 168 13.75 8.84 9.46
CA GLN A 168 13.16 9.33 10.70
C GLN A 168 11.82 8.64 11.00
N ARG A 169 11.74 7.32 10.79
CA ARG A 169 10.53 6.52 11.05
C ARG A 169 9.92 6.80 12.43
N GLY A 170 8.60 6.96 12.46
CA GLY A 170 7.83 7.29 13.67
C GLY A 170 7.89 8.75 14.12
N GLN A 171 8.78 9.59 13.59
CA GLN A 171 8.81 11.02 13.87
C GLN A 171 7.83 11.78 12.96
N LYS A 172 7.14 12.76 13.54
CA LYS A 172 6.06 13.52 12.88
C LYS A 172 6.58 14.88 12.44
N PHE A 173 6.43 15.19 11.15
CA PHE A 173 6.92 16.44 10.58
C PHE A 173 5.82 17.25 9.90
N GLY A 174 5.88 18.58 10.05
CA GLY A 174 5.02 19.50 9.31
C GLY A 174 5.51 19.72 7.88
N ALA A 175 4.61 20.09 6.96
CA ALA A 175 5.01 20.41 5.59
C ALA A 175 5.94 21.64 5.51
N GLU A 176 5.73 22.63 6.39
CA GLU A 176 6.57 23.83 6.50
C GLU A 176 7.94 23.49 7.09
N GLU A 177 7.97 22.65 8.11
CA GLU A 177 9.19 22.15 8.74
C GLU A 177 10.07 21.38 7.73
N LEU A 178 9.48 20.45 6.97
CA LEU A 178 10.20 19.72 5.91
C LEU A 178 10.67 20.64 4.78
N SER A 179 9.91 21.68 4.45
CA SER A 179 10.29 22.69 3.45
C SER A 179 11.55 23.44 3.89
N GLN A 180 11.62 23.83 5.16
CA GLN A 180 12.75 24.55 5.74
C GLN A 180 13.97 23.64 5.92
N LEU A 181 13.79 22.44 6.48
CA LEU A 181 14.86 21.47 6.74
C LEU A 181 15.57 21.02 5.46
N LEU A 182 14.81 20.75 4.40
CA LEU A 182 15.35 20.22 3.14
C LEU A 182 15.64 21.31 2.11
N ASN A 183 15.37 22.58 2.44
CA ASN A 183 15.49 23.72 1.52
C ASN A 183 14.74 23.50 0.19
N ILE A 184 13.52 22.93 0.27
CA ILE A 184 12.63 22.65 -0.87
C ILE A 184 11.47 23.63 -0.80
N ARG A 185 10.98 24.13 -1.95
CA ARG A 185 9.81 25.03 -2.00
C ARG A 185 8.60 24.38 -1.34
N PHE A 186 7.94 25.09 -0.43
CA PHE A 186 6.76 24.61 0.30
C PHE A 186 5.67 24.00 -0.60
N SER A 187 5.38 24.63 -1.73
CA SER A 187 4.41 24.12 -2.71
C SER A 187 4.79 22.76 -3.29
N SER A 188 6.10 22.51 -3.44
CA SER A 188 6.65 21.24 -3.93
C SER A 188 6.59 20.18 -2.83
N THR A 189 7.02 20.53 -1.61
CA THR A 189 6.92 19.67 -0.43
C THR A 189 5.48 19.20 -0.19
N ARG A 190 4.51 20.12 -0.17
CA ARG A 190 3.09 19.79 0.00
C ARG A 190 2.57 18.86 -1.11
N ARG A 191 2.96 19.10 -2.36
CA ARG A 191 2.54 18.25 -3.48
C ARG A 191 3.08 16.83 -3.35
N VAL A 192 4.34 16.67 -2.96
CA VAL A 192 4.97 15.36 -2.73
C VAL A 192 4.28 14.62 -1.59
N LEU A 193 4.07 15.27 -0.45
CA LEU A 193 3.41 14.66 0.72
C LEU A 193 1.98 14.23 0.41
N LEU A 194 1.22 15.03 -0.35
CA LEU A 194 -0.13 14.67 -0.77
C LEU A 194 -0.15 13.45 -1.71
N ILE A 195 0.81 13.35 -2.62
CA ILE A 195 0.94 12.20 -3.53
C ILE A 195 1.31 10.95 -2.72
N ALA A 196 2.33 11.04 -1.86
CA ALA A 196 2.80 9.94 -1.03
C ALA A 196 1.71 9.43 -0.08
N TYR A 197 0.92 10.33 0.52
CA TYR A 197 -0.23 9.97 1.35
C TYR A 197 -1.30 9.23 0.54
N ARG A 198 -1.64 9.71 -0.66
CA ARG A 198 -2.61 9.04 -1.54
C ARG A 198 -2.16 7.65 -1.98
N GLN A 199 -0.85 7.45 -2.09
CA GLN A 199 -0.24 6.17 -2.44
C GLN A 199 -0.03 5.25 -1.21
N GLY A 200 -0.39 5.69 0.00
CA GLY A 200 -0.24 4.90 1.23
C GLY A 200 1.21 4.77 1.72
N LEU A 201 2.15 5.58 1.21
CA LEU A 201 3.56 5.54 1.61
C LEU A 201 3.81 6.22 2.96
N ILE A 202 2.96 7.21 3.31
CA ILE A 202 3.06 7.97 4.55
C ILE A 202 1.67 8.16 5.16
N VAL A 203 1.62 8.29 6.48
CA VAL A 203 0.40 8.60 7.23
C VAL A 203 0.35 10.10 7.50
N ARG A 204 -0.86 10.66 7.56
CA ARG A 204 -1.08 12.04 8.00
C ARG A 204 -1.97 12.09 9.24
N GLU A 205 -1.66 12.99 10.15
CA GLU A 205 -2.46 13.29 11.34
C GLU A 205 -2.73 14.78 11.44
N THR A 206 -3.88 15.17 12.02
CA THR A 206 -4.21 16.58 12.25
C THR A 206 -3.34 17.17 13.36
N ASN A 207 -2.71 18.32 13.11
CA ASN A 207 -1.90 19.02 14.09
C ASN A 207 -2.81 19.67 15.17
N PRO A 208 -2.75 19.25 16.44
CA PRO A 208 -3.60 19.80 17.50
C PRO A 208 -3.24 21.26 17.87
N LYS A 209 -2.07 21.77 17.44
CA LYS A 209 -1.64 23.16 17.69
C LYS A 209 -2.24 24.18 16.70
N CYS A 210 -3.14 23.76 15.80
CA CYS A 210 -3.90 24.68 14.95
C CYS A 210 -4.78 25.59 15.80
N ASN A 211 -4.23 26.75 16.14
CA ASN A 211 -4.98 27.83 16.75
C ASN A 211 -6.06 28.26 15.75
N HIS A 212 -7.33 28.05 16.11
CA HIS A 212 -8.51 28.30 15.26
C HIS A 212 -8.66 29.78 14.83
N GLN A 213 -7.70 30.65 15.20
CA GLN A 213 -7.70 32.08 14.94
C GLN A 213 -7.06 32.51 13.61
N LYS A 214 -6.40 31.61 12.85
CA LYS A 214 -5.90 31.94 11.50
C LYS A 214 -6.47 30.99 10.44
N LYS A 215 -7.60 31.41 9.85
CA LYS A 215 -8.19 30.89 8.61
C LYS A 215 -8.23 29.36 8.47
N GLY A 216 -9.06 28.68 9.27
CA GLY A 216 -9.85 27.47 8.92
C GLY A 216 -9.23 26.28 8.17
N VAL A 217 -7.93 26.24 7.89
CA VAL A 217 -7.27 25.16 7.15
C VAL A 217 -6.55 24.28 8.17
N PRO A 218 -6.94 23.00 8.31
CA PRO A 218 -6.23 22.07 9.20
C PRO A 218 -4.80 21.86 8.70
N GLU A 219 -3.83 22.06 9.59
CA GLU A 219 -2.44 21.70 9.36
C GLU A 219 -2.24 20.23 9.72
N TYR A 220 -1.38 19.53 8.97
CA TYR A 220 -1.18 18.09 9.12
C TYR A 220 0.29 17.78 9.39
N PHE A 221 0.52 16.81 10.26
CA PHE A 221 1.79 16.12 10.39
C PHE A 221 1.83 14.92 9.45
N TYR A 222 3.02 14.63 8.92
CA TYR A 222 3.29 13.50 8.05
C TYR A 222 4.42 12.65 8.63
N TYR A 223 4.29 11.32 8.55
CA TYR A 223 5.30 10.38 9.03
C TYR A 223 5.17 9.01 8.36
N VAL A 224 6.25 8.23 8.42
CA VAL A 224 6.26 6.81 8.07
C VAL A 224 6.01 6.01 9.36
N PRO A 225 5.02 5.10 9.40
CA PRO A 225 4.76 4.27 10.58
C PRO A 225 5.95 3.35 10.90
N GLN A 226 6.08 2.95 12.17
CA GLN A 226 7.13 2.02 12.61
C GLN A 226 6.93 0.64 11.97
#